data_AF-A0A8I1AMI7-F1
#
_entry.id   AF-A0A8I1AMI7-F1
#
_cell.length_a   1.000
_cell.length_b   1.000
_cell.length_c   1.000
_cell.angle_alpha   90.00
_cell.angle_beta   90.00
_cell.angle_gamma   90.00
#
_symmetry.space_group_name_H-M   'P 1'
#
loop_
_entity.id
_entity.type
_entity.pdbx_description
1 polymer ?
#
loop_
_entity_poly.entity_id
_entity_poly.type
_entity_poly.pdbx_seq_one_letter_code
_entity_poly.pdbx_strand_id
1 'polypeptide(L)'
;MPALKNYLNNQFQGFENLLFLDTKEVKKSIFISIIWIFIAFLIACISKFKSDYLPDEYLGNAVIEGIGPHFWNIIVMAGLFLIGLFFLFPKFMFFQKSAHKTLAGAYISGLMSLGLLIGELTFSFPSIFPIFETWRIALIFILLTFLLLLVYVLVYFTFYLSRLLISTEIIEKISKMDFCLRFIGFIFFSIVPVIFFLLEK
;
A
#
# COMPACT_ATOMS: atom_id res chain seq x y z
N MET A 1 31.37 1.19 -21.18
CA MET A 1 30.69 1.65 -19.94
C MET A 1 30.37 3.15 -19.86
N PRO A 2 31.21 4.11 -20.30
CA PRO A 2 30.88 5.55 -20.16
C PRO A 2 29.67 5.96 -21.02
N ALA A 3 29.48 5.36 -22.20
CA ALA A 3 28.33 5.64 -23.06
C ALA A 3 26.98 5.23 -22.44
N LEU A 4 26.89 4.05 -21.82
CA LEU A 4 25.68 3.58 -21.12
C LEU A 4 25.37 4.46 -19.91
N LYS A 5 26.40 4.82 -19.14
CA LYS A 5 26.25 5.71 -17.99
C LYS A 5 25.73 7.09 -18.41
N ASN A 6 26.29 7.68 -19.46
CA ASN A 6 25.83 8.96 -19.99
C ASN A 6 24.41 8.87 -20.55
N TYR A 7 24.07 7.78 -21.23
CA TYR A 7 22.72 7.52 -21.72
C TYR A 7 21.69 7.48 -20.59
N LEU A 8 21.94 6.66 -19.55
CA LEU A 8 21.04 6.55 -18.39
C LEU A 8 20.95 7.89 -17.64
N ASN A 9 22.08 8.58 -17.44
CA ASN A 9 22.06 9.90 -16.81
C ASN A 9 21.17 10.89 -17.58
N ASN A 10 21.23 10.91 -18.91
CA ASN A 10 20.39 11.79 -19.73
C ASN A 10 18.90 11.44 -19.61
N GLN A 11 18.55 10.15 -19.55
CA GLN A 11 17.16 9.69 -19.46
C GLN A 11 16.55 9.92 -18.06
N PHE A 12 17.35 9.76 -17.00
CA PHE A 12 16.90 9.92 -15.62
C PHE A 12 17.18 11.30 -15.03
N GLN A 13 17.82 12.21 -15.78
CA GLN A 13 18.22 13.51 -15.27
C GLN A 13 17.03 14.25 -14.65
N GLY A 14 17.18 14.65 -13.38
CA GLY A 14 16.17 15.41 -12.64
C GLY A 14 14.91 14.62 -12.25
N PHE A 15 14.89 13.29 -12.32
CA PHE A 15 13.88 12.51 -11.58
C PHE A 15 14.11 12.61 -10.07
N GLU A 16 15.36 12.77 -9.63
CA GLU A 16 15.77 12.85 -8.23
C GLU A 16 14.95 13.90 -7.44
N ASN A 17 14.75 15.08 -8.02
CA ASN A 17 14.01 16.16 -7.38
C ASN A 17 12.48 15.95 -7.40
N LEU A 18 11.99 15.05 -8.25
CA LEU A 18 10.56 14.76 -8.45
C LEU A 18 10.06 13.61 -7.58
N LEU A 19 10.99 12.81 -7.03
CA LEU A 19 10.67 11.68 -6.17
C LEU A 19 10.30 12.11 -4.74
N PHE A 20 10.65 13.33 -4.34
CA PHE A 20 10.32 13.85 -3.02
C PHE A 20 8.90 14.44 -3.03
N LEU A 21 8.03 13.87 -2.20
CA LEU A 21 6.72 14.45 -1.93
C LEU A 21 6.88 15.73 -1.08
N ASP A 22 6.02 16.71 -1.32
CA ASP A 22 5.92 17.89 -0.47
C ASP A 22 5.61 17.47 0.98
N THR A 23 6.34 18.04 1.94
CA THR A 23 6.10 17.92 3.38
C THR A 23 4.64 18.13 3.78
N LYS A 24 3.91 19.02 3.09
CA LYS A 24 2.49 19.25 3.36
C LYS A 24 1.62 18.05 2.98
N GLU A 25 1.89 17.45 1.82
CA GLU A 25 1.20 16.25 1.35
C GLU A 25 1.51 15.05 2.26
N VAL A 26 2.76 14.91 2.69
CA VAL A 26 3.16 13.87 3.66
C VAL A 26 2.40 14.05 4.98
N LYS A 27 2.37 15.25 5.57
CA LYS A 27 1.60 15.51 6.80
C LYS A 27 0.12 15.20 6.64
N LYS A 28 -0.48 15.62 5.52
CA LYS A 28 -1.88 15.32 5.20
C LYS A 28 -2.13 13.82 5.09
N SER A 29 -1.23 13.09 4.44
CA SER A 29 -1.34 11.63 4.28
C SER A 29 -1.30 10.91 5.62
N ILE A 30 -0.41 11.30 6.54
CA ILE A 30 -0.30 10.75 7.89
C ILE A 30 -1.59 11.00 8.68
N PHE A 31 -2.14 12.21 8.59
CA PHE A 31 -3.41 12.54 9.24
C PHE A 31 -4.56 11.66 8.72
N ILE A 32 -4.65 11.48 7.40
CA ILE A 32 -5.63 10.59 6.77
C ILE A 32 -5.42 9.14 7.22
N SER A 33 -4.18 8.67 7.33
CA SER A 33 -3.85 7.34 7.86
C SER A 33 -4.44 7.14 9.24
N ILE A 34 -4.15 8.07 10.15
CA ILE A 34 -4.58 7.97 11.55
C ILE A 34 -6.10 7.89 11.63
N ILE A 35 -6.82 8.72 10.86
CA ILE A 35 -8.29 8.71 10.83
C ILE A 35 -8.83 7.35 10.38
N TRP A 36 -8.37 6.82 9.24
CA TRP A 36 -8.90 5.56 8.71
C TRP A 36 -8.54 4.36 9.58
N ILE A 37 -7.32 4.32 10.10
CA ILE A 37 -6.90 3.30 11.07
C ILE A 37 -7.78 3.37 12.33
N PHE A 38 -8.02 4.58 12.85
CA PHE A 38 -8.81 4.76 14.06
C PHE A 38 -10.28 4.37 13.88
N ILE A 39 -10.91 4.75 12.76
CA ILE A 39 -12.28 4.34 12.44
C ILE A 39 -12.39 2.82 12.36
N ALA A 40 -11.49 2.17 11.63
CA ALA A 40 -11.48 0.72 11.49
C ALA A 40 -11.20 0.01 12.82
N PHE A 41 -10.28 0.54 13.63
CA PHE A 41 -10.02 0.07 14.98
C PHE A 41 -11.29 0.11 15.85
N LEU A 42 -12.04 1.21 15.84
CA LEU A 42 -13.29 1.31 16.60
C LEU A 42 -14.33 0.27 16.14
N ILE A 43 -14.45 0.01 14.84
CA ILE A 43 -15.35 -1.02 14.31
C ILE A 43 -14.95 -2.40 14.83
N ALA A 44 -13.65 -2.72 14.81
CA ALA A 44 -13.14 -3.97 15.37
C ALA A 44 -13.35 -4.06 16.89
N CYS A 45 -13.28 -2.96 17.63
CA CYS A 45 -13.63 -2.96 19.05
C CYS A 45 -15.12 -3.24 19.27
N ILE A 46 -16.00 -2.57 18.50
CA ILE A 46 -17.45 -2.73 18.61
C ILE A 46 -17.86 -4.18 18.33
N SER A 47 -17.24 -4.86 17.35
CA SER A 47 -17.56 -6.27 17.06
C SER A 47 -17.25 -7.24 18.21
N LYS A 48 -16.44 -6.83 19.19
CA LYS A 48 -16.13 -7.63 20.39
C LYS A 48 -17.07 -7.37 21.56
N PHE A 49 -17.72 -6.21 21.60
CA PHE A 49 -18.73 -5.90 22.60
C PHE A 49 -20.06 -6.53 22.20
N LYS A 50 -20.22 -7.82 22.54
CA LYS A 50 -21.45 -8.59 22.32
C LYS A 50 -22.64 -7.84 22.90
N SER A 51 -23.55 -7.41 22.03
CA SER A 51 -24.71 -6.61 22.38
C SER A 51 -25.93 -7.18 21.67
N ASP A 52 -27.03 -7.34 22.39
CA ASP A 52 -28.28 -7.88 21.83
C ASP A 52 -28.86 -7.05 20.66
N TYR A 53 -28.36 -5.82 20.47
CA TYR A 53 -28.80 -4.89 19.43
C TYR A 53 -27.91 -4.85 18.19
N LEU A 54 -26.75 -5.53 18.19
CA LEU A 54 -25.79 -5.53 17.10
C LEU A 54 -25.70 -6.90 16.43
N PRO A 55 -25.52 -6.97 15.10
CA PRO A 55 -25.35 -8.25 14.40
C PRO A 55 -23.90 -8.73 14.59
N ASP A 56 -23.60 -9.28 15.76
CA ASP A 56 -22.25 -9.66 16.19
C ASP A 56 -21.53 -10.59 15.19
N GLU A 57 -22.24 -11.59 14.65
CA GLU A 57 -21.66 -12.55 13.70
C GLU A 57 -21.31 -11.88 12.36
N TYR A 58 -22.16 -10.97 11.88
CA TYR A 58 -21.89 -10.19 10.67
C TYR A 58 -20.69 -9.27 10.86
N LEU A 59 -20.62 -8.56 11.99
CA LEU A 59 -19.51 -7.66 12.30
C LEU A 59 -18.20 -8.44 12.49
N GLY A 60 -18.23 -9.60 13.14
CA GLY A 60 -17.07 -10.48 13.29
C GLY A 60 -16.54 -10.97 11.94
N ASN A 61 -17.42 -11.45 11.07
CA ASN A 61 -17.04 -11.88 9.72
C ASN A 61 -16.48 -10.72 8.88
N ALA A 62 -17.10 -9.53 8.96
CA ALA A 62 -16.61 -8.35 8.26
C ALA A 62 -15.20 -7.92 8.71
N VAL A 63 -14.88 -8.06 10.00
CA VAL A 63 -13.53 -7.79 10.52
C VAL A 63 -12.52 -8.80 9.95
N ILE A 64 -12.85 -10.10 9.96
CA ILE A 64 -11.97 -11.15 9.44
C ILE A 64 -11.73 -10.97 7.93
N GLU A 65 -12.78 -10.74 7.15
CA GLU A 65 -12.68 -10.47 5.72
C GLU A 65 -11.89 -9.19 5.43
N GLY A 66 -12.13 -8.15 6.22
CA GLY A 66 -11.46 -6.85 6.08
C GLY A 66 -9.98 -6.86 6.45
N ILE A 67 -9.51 -7.82 7.24
CA ILE A 67 -8.07 -8.03 7.51
C ILE A 67 -7.40 -8.79 6.35
N GLY A 68 -8.17 -9.57 5.59
CA GLY A 68 -7.67 -10.48 4.57
C GLY A 68 -6.81 -9.80 3.49
N PRO A 69 -5.59 -10.29 3.22
CA PRO A 69 -4.66 -9.64 2.31
C PRO A 69 -5.06 -9.80 0.83
N HIS A 70 -5.87 -10.81 0.49
CA HIS A 70 -6.16 -11.17 -0.89
C HIS A 70 -6.81 -10.04 -1.69
N PHE A 71 -7.82 -9.37 -1.12
CA PHE A 71 -8.48 -8.27 -1.79
C PHE A 71 -7.53 -7.11 -2.06
N TRP A 72 -6.72 -6.75 -1.04
CA TRP A 72 -5.73 -5.69 -1.17
C TRP A 72 -4.66 -6.02 -2.22
N ASN A 73 -4.13 -7.25 -2.21
CA ASN A 73 -3.14 -7.74 -3.18
C ASN A 73 -3.66 -7.62 -4.63
N ILE A 74 -4.92 -8.02 -4.88
CA ILE A 74 -5.55 -7.92 -6.22
C ILE A 74 -5.63 -6.46 -6.69
N ILE A 75 -6.06 -5.55 -5.81
CA ILE A 75 -6.16 -4.12 -6.16
C ILE A 75 -4.78 -3.54 -6.44
N VAL A 76 -3.79 -3.83 -5.61
CA VAL A 76 -2.41 -3.36 -5.81
C VAL A 76 -1.85 -3.90 -7.12
N MET A 77 -2.01 -5.19 -7.39
CA MET A 77 -1.58 -5.81 -8.65
C MET A 77 -2.22 -5.13 -9.86
N ALA A 78 -3.54 -4.88 -9.83
CA ALA A 78 -4.23 -4.17 -10.89
C ALA A 78 -3.69 -2.73 -11.06
N GLY A 79 -3.40 -2.04 -9.97
CA GLY A 79 -2.79 -0.71 -9.97
C GLY A 79 -1.40 -0.70 -10.60
N LEU A 80 -0.54 -1.64 -10.22
CA LEU A 80 0.81 -1.80 -10.78
C LEU A 80 0.77 -2.18 -12.26
N PHE A 81 -0.14 -3.07 -12.66
CA PHE A 81 -0.36 -3.40 -14.06
C PHE A 81 -0.75 -2.17 -14.89
N LEU A 82 -1.64 -1.32 -14.37
CA LEU A 82 -2.00 -0.05 -15.01
C LEU A 82 -0.82 0.94 -15.07
N ILE A 83 0.06 0.96 -14.06
CA ILE A 83 1.33 1.72 -14.13
C ILE A 83 2.17 1.21 -15.29
N GLY A 84 2.33 -0.10 -15.43
CA GLY A 84 3.09 -0.67 -16.53
C GLY A 84 2.52 -0.28 -17.90
N LEU A 85 1.20 -0.35 -18.07
CA LEU A 85 0.53 0.12 -19.30
C LEU A 85 0.75 1.62 -19.53
N PHE A 86 0.77 2.43 -18.48
CA PHE A 86 1.11 3.85 -18.59
C PHE A 86 2.55 4.07 -19.06
N PHE A 87 3.52 3.28 -18.58
CA PHE A 87 4.89 3.34 -19.09
C PHE A 87 4.92 3.05 -20.60
N LEU A 88 4.15 2.08 -21.10
CA LEU A 88 4.14 1.72 -22.52
C LEU A 88 3.40 2.77 -23.37
N PHE A 89 2.27 3.29 -22.87
CA PHE A 89 1.40 4.25 -23.55
C PHE A 89 1.20 5.56 -22.76
N PRO A 90 2.26 6.37 -22.54
CA PRO A 90 2.19 7.52 -21.65
C PRO A 90 1.27 8.65 -22.13
N LYS A 91 0.97 8.70 -23.44
CA LYS A 91 0.01 9.67 -24.01
C LYS A 91 -1.45 9.33 -23.70
N PHE A 92 -1.74 8.08 -23.34
CA PHE A 92 -3.09 7.64 -23.02
C PHE A 92 -3.36 7.82 -21.53
N MET A 93 -3.83 9.02 -21.16
CA MET A 93 -4.04 9.42 -19.75
C MET A 93 -4.96 8.49 -18.95
N PHE A 94 -5.78 7.67 -19.61
CA PHE A 94 -6.64 6.70 -18.95
C PHE A 94 -5.84 5.76 -18.04
N PHE A 95 -4.70 5.20 -18.50
CA PHE A 95 -3.94 4.24 -17.69
C PHE A 95 -3.38 4.88 -16.43
N GLN A 96 -2.82 6.08 -16.56
CA GLN A 96 -2.32 6.88 -15.44
C GLN A 96 -3.43 7.24 -14.44
N LYS A 97 -4.55 7.79 -14.92
CA LYS A 97 -5.69 8.17 -14.06
C LYS A 97 -6.30 6.96 -13.35
N SER A 98 -6.44 5.83 -14.05
CA SER A 98 -6.94 4.59 -13.48
C SER A 98 -5.97 4.03 -12.44
N ALA A 99 -4.67 3.94 -12.76
CA ALA A 99 -3.63 3.51 -11.81
C ALA A 99 -3.64 4.37 -10.54
N HIS A 100 -3.71 5.69 -10.68
CA HIS A 100 -3.79 6.63 -9.57
C HIS A 100 -4.97 6.30 -8.64
N LYS A 101 -6.18 6.18 -9.21
CA LYS A 101 -7.40 5.89 -8.44
C LYS A 101 -7.36 4.52 -7.78
N THR A 102 -6.91 3.51 -8.50
CA THR A 102 -6.79 2.13 -8.00
C THR A 102 -5.83 2.06 -6.82
N LEU A 103 -4.64 2.66 -6.93
CA LEU A 103 -3.64 2.67 -5.86
C LEU A 103 -4.05 3.57 -4.68
N ALA A 104 -4.77 4.67 -4.93
CA ALA A 104 -5.37 5.46 -3.85
C ALA A 104 -6.42 4.66 -3.08
N GLY A 105 -7.22 3.85 -3.77
CA GLY A 105 -8.16 2.90 -3.15
C GLY A 105 -7.44 1.80 -2.36
N ALA A 106 -6.35 1.24 -2.90
CA ALA A 106 -5.50 0.27 -2.21
C ALA A 106 -4.93 0.86 -0.91
N TYR A 107 -4.52 2.13 -0.93
CA TYR A 107 -4.05 2.81 0.26
C TYR A 107 -5.12 2.88 1.35
N ILE A 108 -6.32 3.36 1.04
CA ILE A 108 -7.41 3.48 2.02
C ILE A 108 -7.83 2.10 2.55
N SER A 109 -8.01 1.11 1.67
CA SER A 109 -8.37 -0.26 2.09
C SER A 109 -7.27 -0.90 2.96
N GLY A 110 -5.99 -0.68 2.64
CA GLY A 110 -4.87 -1.15 3.45
C GLY A 110 -4.83 -0.51 4.84
N LEU A 111 -5.12 0.80 4.95
CA LEU A 111 -5.24 1.49 6.23
C LEU A 111 -6.38 0.95 7.08
N MET A 112 -7.54 0.67 6.46
CA MET A 112 -8.65 0.03 7.15
C MET A 112 -8.28 -1.37 7.65
N SER A 113 -7.68 -2.20 6.79
CA SER A 113 -7.23 -3.56 7.12
C SER A 113 -6.27 -3.54 8.32
N LEU A 114 -5.34 -2.57 8.34
CA LEU A 114 -4.40 -2.37 9.43
C LEU A 114 -5.09 -1.93 10.73
N GLY A 115 -6.09 -1.05 10.67
CA GLY A 115 -6.88 -0.67 11.84
C GLY A 115 -7.71 -1.83 12.41
N LEU A 116 -8.33 -2.63 11.55
CA LEU A 116 -9.03 -3.85 11.94
C LEU A 116 -8.08 -4.86 12.62
N LEU A 117 -6.89 -5.06 12.04
CA LEU A 117 -5.88 -5.95 12.58
C LEU A 117 -5.39 -5.48 13.96
N ILE A 118 -5.14 -4.19 14.14
CA ILE A 118 -4.79 -3.62 15.46
C ILE A 118 -5.91 -3.89 16.47
N GLY A 119 -7.17 -3.71 16.07
CA GLY A 119 -8.33 -4.02 16.91
C GLY A 119 -8.34 -5.48 17.36
N GLU A 120 -8.28 -6.43 16.42
CA GLU A 120 -8.24 -7.87 16.72
C GLU A 120 -7.07 -8.25 17.63
N LEU A 121 -5.88 -7.72 17.36
CA LEU A 121 -4.70 -7.95 18.16
C LEU A 121 -4.87 -7.39 19.58
N THR A 122 -5.50 -6.23 19.75
CA THR A 122 -5.72 -5.62 21.08
C THR A 122 -6.56 -6.52 22.00
N PHE A 123 -7.58 -7.20 21.47
CA PHE A 123 -8.40 -8.13 22.25
C PHE A 123 -7.80 -9.54 22.37
N SER A 124 -6.98 -9.95 21.41
CA SER A 124 -6.33 -11.26 21.43
C SER A 124 -5.06 -11.29 22.29
N PHE A 125 -4.33 -10.17 22.37
CA PHE A 125 -3.04 -10.08 23.08
C PHE A 125 -3.13 -10.40 24.58
N PRO A 126 -4.20 -10.06 25.32
CA PRO A 126 -4.30 -10.45 26.73
C PRO A 126 -4.26 -11.96 26.99
N SER A 127 -4.63 -12.78 26.01
CA SER A 127 -4.63 -14.25 26.17
C SER A 127 -3.24 -14.87 26.32
N ILE A 128 -2.17 -14.16 25.96
CA ILE A 128 -0.79 -14.67 26.07
C ILE A 128 -0.14 -14.39 27.44
N PHE A 129 -0.69 -13.49 28.26
CA PHE A 129 -0.17 -13.20 29.60
C PHE A 129 -0.05 -14.42 30.53
N PRO A 130 -1.03 -15.35 30.60
CA PRO A 130 -0.90 -16.53 31.46
C PRO A 130 0.04 -17.62 30.90
N ILE A 131 0.44 -17.53 29.63
CA ILE A 131 1.20 -18.58 28.92
C ILE A 131 2.71 -18.30 28.96
N PHE A 132 3.10 -17.03 28.93
CA PHE A 132 4.49 -16.61 28.78
C PHE A 132 4.98 -15.75 29.92
N GLU A 133 6.29 -15.82 30.20
CA GLU A 133 6.97 -14.89 31.10
C GLU A 133 6.99 -13.47 30.54
N THR A 134 6.98 -12.47 31.42
CA THR A 134 6.85 -11.04 31.09
C THR A 134 7.86 -10.55 30.04
N TRP A 135 9.11 -11.02 30.08
CA TRP A 135 10.13 -10.61 29.10
C TRP A 135 9.86 -11.16 27.70
N ARG A 136 9.27 -12.36 27.58
CA ARG A 136 8.87 -12.94 26.29
C ARG A 136 7.70 -12.17 25.70
N ILE A 137 6.76 -11.75 26.54
CA ILE A 137 5.62 -10.91 26.13
C ILE A 137 6.12 -9.57 25.59
N ALA A 138 7.10 -8.95 26.26
CA ALA A 138 7.71 -7.72 25.78
C ALA A 138 8.38 -7.90 24.40
N LEU A 139 9.10 -9.00 24.17
CA LEU A 139 9.68 -9.31 22.85
C LEU A 139 8.62 -9.53 21.77
N ILE A 140 7.54 -10.27 22.07
CA ILE A 140 6.43 -10.48 21.14
C ILE A 140 5.78 -9.14 20.78
N PHE A 141 5.56 -8.26 21.77
CA PHE A 141 4.99 -6.93 21.55
C PHE A 141 5.87 -6.07 20.64
N ILE A 142 7.19 -6.06 20.87
CA ILE A 142 8.15 -5.32 20.04
C ILE A 142 8.13 -5.86 18.61
N LEU A 143 8.19 -7.18 18.43
CA LEU A 143 8.16 -7.81 17.12
C LEU A 143 6.85 -7.49 16.38
N LEU A 144 5.73 -7.57 17.06
CA LEU A 144 4.41 -7.28 16.50
C LEU A 144 4.29 -5.82 16.08
N THR A 145 4.78 -4.89 16.89
CA THR A 145 4.83 -3.46 16.55
C THR A 145 5.69 -3.22 15.31
N PHE A 146 6.85 -3.88 15.23
CA PHE A 146 7.73 -3.79 14.07
C PHE A 146 7.06 -4.33 12.79
N LEU A 147 6.37 -5.48 12.87
CA LEU A 147 5.63 -6.04 11.74
C LEU A 147 4.49 -5.13 11.27
N LEU A 148 3.72 -4.55 12.21
CA LEU A 148 2.66 -3.59 11.88
C LEU A 148 3.23 -2.34 11.20
N LEU A 149 4.39 -1.86 11.64
CA LEU A 149 5.08 -0.74 10.98
C LEU A 149 5.50 -1.11 9.55
N LEU A 150 6.00 -2.33 9.34
CA LEU A 150 6.37 -2.82 8.01
C LEU A 150 5.14 -2.88 7.09
N VAL A 151 4.02 -3.43 7.56
CA VAL A 151 2.75 -3.43 6.83
C VAL A 151 2.30 -2.01 6.52
N TYR A 152 2.38 -1.08 7.48
CA TYR A 152 2.06 0.32 7.24
C TYR A 152 2.93 0.93 6.13
N VAL A 153 4.24 0.67 6.13
CA VAL A 153 5.15 1.15 5.08
C VAL A 153 4.78 0.59 3.70
N LEU A 154 4.41 -0.70 3.62
CA LEU A 154 3.93 -1.31 2.38
C LEU A 154 2.63 -0.67 1.89
N VAL A 155 1.67 -0.44 2.79
CA VAL A 155 0.44 0.27 2.47
C VAL A 155 0.75 1.70 2.01
N TYR A 156 1.63 2.40 2.70
CA TYR A 156 2.03 3.77 2.37
C TYR A 156 2.71 3.87 1.00
N PHE A 157 3.43 2.82 0.57
CA PHE A 157 4.01 2.77 -0.76
C PHE A 157 2.96 2.89 -1.89
N THR A 158 1.75 2.35 -1.69
CA THR A 158 0.66 2.50 -2.67
C THR A 158 0.19 3.96 -2.79
N PHE A 159 0.12 4.69 -1.67
CA PHE A 159 -0.15 6.13 -1.68
C PHE A 159 0.95 6.89 -2.41
N TYR A 160 2.22 6.59 -2.09
CA TYR A 160 3.36 7.23 -2.73
C TYR A 160 3.31 7.07 -4.25
N LEU A 161 3.16 5.84 -4.76
CA LEU A 161 3.02 5.57 -6.19
C LEU A 161 1.81 6.29 -6.80
N SER A 162 0.67 6.26 -6.11
CA SER A 162 -0.55 6.95 -6.54
C SER A 162 -0.30 8.45 -6.73
N ARG A 163 0.46 9.11 -5.83
CA ARG A 163 0.77 10.53 -5.92
C ARG A 163 1.74 10.86 -7.05
N LEU A 164 2.75 10.03 -7.28
CA LEU A 164 3.68 10.22 -8.40
C LEU A 164 2.96 10.26 -9.75
N LEU A 165 1.89 9.45 -9.89
CA LEU A 165 1.10 9.40 -11.11
C LEU A 165 0.33 10.69 -11.41
N ILE A 166 0.13 11.61 -10.47
CA ILE A 166 -0.55 12.89 -10.73
C ILE A 166 0.43 13.97 -11.21
N SER A 167 1.73 13.82 -10.93
CA SER A 167 2.73 14.83 -11.28
C SER A 167 2.83 14.99 -12.80
N THR A 168 2.51 16.17 -13.30
CA THR A 168 2.63 16.54 -14.73
C THR A 168 4.07 16.40 -15.22
N GLU A 169 5.03 16.71 -14.36
CA GLU A 169 6.46 16.65 -14.67
C GLU A 169 6.93 15.20 -14.85
N ILE A 170 6.44 14.27 -14.01
CA ILE A 170 6.73 12.84 -14.14
C ILE A 170 6.12 12.29 -15.42
N ILE A 171 4.88 12.66 -15.73
CA ILE A 171 4.20 12.23 -16.95
C ILE A 171 4.96 12.69 -18.19
N GLU A 172 5.39 13.96 -18.21
CA GLU A 172 6.14 14.51 -19.32
C GLU A 172 7.49 13.79 -19.51
N LYS A 173 8.20 13.50 -18.42
CA LYS A 173 9.47 12.76 -18.50
C LYS A 173 9.29 11.33 -19.00
N ILE A 174 8.30 10.60 -18.50
CA ILE A 174 8.01 9.25 -18.98
C ILE A 174 7.65 9.28 -20.46
N SER A 175 6.89 10.30 -20.91
CA SER A 175 6.54 10.48 -22.33
C SER A 175 7.75 10.73 -23.23
N LYS A 176 8.77 11.45 -22.73
CA LYS A 176 10.03 11.73 -23.43
C LYS A 176 11.05 10.60 -23.34
N MET A 177 10.83 9.62 -22.44
CA MET A 177 11.76 8.52 -22.22
C MET A 177 11.78 7.55 -23.41
N ASP A 178 12.95 6.99 -23.69
CA ASP A 178 13.10 6.03 -24.78
C ASP A 178 12.21 4.80 -24.60
N PHE A 179 11.78 4.23 -25.74
CA PHE A 179 10.87 3.09 -25.75
C PHE A 179 11.43 1.87 -25.00
N CYS A 180 12.73 1.59 -25.10
CA CYS A 180 13.35 0.46 -24.41
C CYS A 180 13.22 0.58 -22.88
N LEU A 181 13.47 1.76 -22.32
CA LEU A 181 13.31 2.01 -20.88
C LEU A 181 11.84 1.94 -20.46
N ARG A 182 10.93 2.44 -21.30
CA ARG A 182 9.49 2.33 -21.07
C ARG A 182 9.03 0.88 -21.06
N PHE A 183 9.55 0.06 -21.97
CA PHE A 183 9.27 -1.37 -22.02
C PHE A 183 9.81 -2.12 -20.80
N ILE A 184 11.00 -1.77 -20.32
CA ILE A 184 11.54 -2.29 -19.05
C ILE A 184 10.61 -1.90 -17.88
N GLY A 185 10.15 -0.65 -17.82
CA GLY A 185 9.17 -0.20 -16.83
C GLY A 185 7.86 -1.01 -16.91
N PHE A 186 7.35 -1.27 -18.11
CA PHE A 186 6.18 -2.12 -18.32
C PHE A 186 6.39 -3.54 -17.76
N ILE A 187 7.52 -4.18 -18.06
CA ILE A 187 7.85 -5.52 -17.54
C ILE A 187 7.89 -5.49 -16.01
N PHE A 188 8.59 -4.51 -15.43
CA PHE A 188 8.78 -4.41 -13.99
C PHE A 188 7.45 -4.22 -13.26
N PHE A 189 6.56 -3.36 -13.75
CA PHE A 189 5.29 -3.06 -13.07
C PHE A 189 4.14 -4.02 -13.44
N SER A 190 4.21 -4.70 -14.59
CA SER A 190 3.12 -5.59 -15.03
C SER A 190 3.42 -7.06 -14.81
N ILE A 191 4.62 -7.52 -15.18
CA ILE A 191 4.94 -8.96 -15.23
C ILE A 191 5.41 -9.44 -13.86
N VAL A 192 6.29 -8.68 -13.20
CA VAL A 192 6.85 -9.08 -11.90
C VAL A 192 5.76 -9.26 -10.83
N PRO A 193 4.81 -8.33 -10.64
CA PRO A 193 3.77 -8.49 -9.61
C PRO A 193 2.83 -9.65 -9.90
N VAL A 194 2.51 -9.90 -11.17
CA VAL A 194 1.67 -11.03 -11.58
C VAL A 194 2.37 -12.36 -11.31
N ILE A 195 3.67 -12.46 -11.58
CA ILE A 195 4.45 -13.67 -11.24
C ILE A 195 4.46 -13.89 -9.74
N PHE A 196 4.73 -12.85 -8.93
CA PHE A 196 4.70 -12.97 -7.47
C PHE A 196 3.34 -13.43 -6.96
N PHE A 197 2.25 -12.88 -7.50
CA PHE A 197 0.89 -13.30 -7.15
C PHE A 197 0.61 -14.75 -7.55
N LEU A 198 1.06 -15.20 -8.73
CA LEU A 198 0.90 -16.59 -9.18
C LEU A 198 1.77 -17.60 -8.39
N LEU A 199 2.83 -17.12 -7.74
CA LEU A 199 3.68 -17.93 -6.86
C LEU A 199 3.09 -18.07 -5.44
N GLU A 200 2.12 -17.24 -5.08
CA GLU A 200 1.34 -17.36 -3.85
C GLU A 200 0.43 -18.60 -3.99
N LYS A 201 0.88 -19.72 -3.40
CA LYS A 201 0.18 -21.01 -3.38
C LYS A 201 -0.67 -21.18 -2.13
#